data_AF-A0A960HSC9-F1
#
_entry.id   AF-A0A960HSC9-F1
#
_cell.length_a   1.000
_cell.length_b   1.000
_cell.length_c   1.000
_cell.angle_alpha   90.00
_cell.angle_beta   90.00
_cell.angle_gamma   90.00
#
_symmetry.space_group_name_H-M   'P 1'
#
loop_
_entity.id
_entity.type
_entity.pdbx_description
1 polymer ?
#
loop_
_entity_poly.entity_id
_entity_poly.type
_entity_poly.pdbx_seq_one_letter_code
_entity_poly.pdbx_strand_id
1 'polypeptide(L)'
;MNRSIPRSLAILAVVALPALAACTPGGDADDAPTGCAERVRIASRAIEPDDQVRLLDDALLACNSYDAFRSQVGRYPGIIGYDVETFLELRCVRSDDERIGTTAACRAVVAPPTTPPPSAEIELVFVGDTVDGRRIEIRPSADVPFEGDIPATVQQTVDIAVESGCPGVLEQRDIWLARIGEPDIGDIASVFARHAQNVAVYIGCEPDPIG
;
A
#
# COMPACT_ATOMS: atom_id res chain seq x y z
N MET A 1 -73.50 -7.32 -41.09
CA MET A 1 -73.74 -8.71 -40.65
C MET A 1 -72.51 -9.52 -40.99
N ASN A 2 -71.74 -9.97 -40.00
CA ASN A 2 -70.96 -11.19 -40.13
C ASN A 2 -70.60 -11.72 -38.73
N ARG A 3 -71.31 -12.78 -38.34
CA ARG A 3 -71.00 -13.65 -37.20
C ARG A 3 -69.96 -14.64 -37.70
N SER A 4 -68.94 -14.93 -36.90
CA SER A 4 -68.34 -16.27 -36.84
C SER A 4 -67.62 -16.48 -35.51
N ILE A 5 -68.22 -17.33 -34.69
CA ILE A 5 -67.57 -18.13 -33.63
C ILE A 5 -67.93 -19.58 -33.99
N PRO A 6 -66.96 -20.50 -34.00
CA PRO A 6 -66.96 -21.61 -33.04
C PRO A 6 -65.55 -21.85 -32.47
N ARG A 7 -65.36 -21.90 -31.14
CA ARG A 7 -65.59 -23.01 -30.18
C ARG A 7 -64.53 -24.14 -30.24
N SER A 8 -63.86 -24.26 -29.08
CA SER A 8 -63.33 -25.49 -28.46
C SER A 8 -61.87 -25.88 -28.76
N LEU A 9 -60.98 -25.69 -27.78
CA LEU A 9 -60.53 -26.75 -26.86
C LEU A 9 -59.52 -26.20 -25.85
N ALA A 10 -59.82 -26.39 -24.57
CA ALA A 10 -58.90 -26.15 -23.47
C ALA A 10 -57.90 -27.31 -23.38
N ILE A 11 -56.61 -27.01 -23.22
CA ILE A 11 -55.62 -27.93 -22.65
C ILE A 11 -54.75 -27.12 -21.68
N LEU A 12 -54.94 -27.39 -20.39
CA LEU A 12 -53.92 -27.15 -19.36
C LEU A 12 -52.68 -28.00 -19.72
N ALA A 13 -51.49 -27.40 -19.71
CA ALA A 13 -50.24 -28.13 -19.51
C ALA A 13 -49.44 -27.46 -18.39
N VAL A 14 -49.24 -28.25 -17.34
CA VAL A 14 -48.50 -27.97 -16.12
C VAL A 14 -47.00 -27.95 -16.39
N VAL A 15 -46.30 -27.14 -15.59
CA VAL A 15 -44.85 -27.04 -15.36
C VAL A 15 -44.06 -28.35 -15.53
N ALA A 16 -42.94 -28.29 -16.27
CA ALA A 16 -41.76 -29.14 -16.03
C ALA A 16 -40.48 -28.48 -16.56
N LEU A 17 -39.49 -28.39 -15.68
CA LEU A 17 -38.09 -27.98 -15.84
C LEU A 17 -37.41 -28.40 -17.16
N PRO A 18 -36.47 -27.62 -17.71
CA PRO A 18 -35.30 -28.20 -18.36
C PRO A 18 -34.28 -28.54 -17.26
N ALA A 19 -34.35 -29.79 -16.79
CA ALA A 19 -33.24 -30.38 -16.08
C ALA A 19 -32.19 -30.86 -17.12
N LEU A 20 -30.94 -30.48 -16.88
CA LEU A 20 -29.70 -31.14 -17.31
C LEU A 20 -29.36 -31.07 -18.81
N ALA A 21 -28.76 -29.95 -19.21
CA ALA A 21 -27.76 -29.95 -20.26
C ALA A 21 -26.38 -29.69 -19.63
N ALA A 22 -25.60 -30.76 -19.57
CA ALA A 22 -24.13 -30.82 -19.58
C ALA A 22 -23.34 -30.08 -18.49
N CYS A 23 -22.80 -30.85 -17.54
CA CYS A 23 -21.50 -30.53 -16.96
C CYS A 23 -20.43 -30.54 -18.06
N THR A 24 -20.01 -29.38 -18.52
CA THR A 24 -18.70 -29.17 -19.16
C THR A 24 -17.84 -28.38 -18.17
N PRO A 25 -16.75 -28.96 -17.63
CA PRO A 25 -15.79 -28.19 -16.88
C PRO A 25 -14.92 -27.43 -17.88
N GLY A 26 -15.09 -26.10 -17.93
CA GLY A 26 -14.20 -25.20 -18.65
C GLY A 26 -14.93 -24.25 -19.60
N GLY A 27 -14.75 -22.95 -19.36
CA GLY A 27 -15.14 -21.88 -20.28
C GLY A 27 -15.95 -20.79 -19.58
N ASP A 28 -15.23 -19.83 -19.01
CA ASP A 28 -15.62 -18.41 -18.90
C ASP A 28 -17.06 -18.13 -18.45
N ALA A 29 -17.27 -18.12 -17.14
CA ALA A 29 -18.44 -17.47 -16.57
C ALA A 29 -18.29 -15.95 -16.75
N ASP A 30 -18.88 -15.45 -17.83
CA ASP A 30 -19.09 -14.04 -18.12
C ASP A 30 -19.56 -13.26 -16.87
N ASP A 31 -18.80 -12.21 -16.58
CA ASP A 31 -19.07 -11.16 -15.60
C ASP A 31 -20.46 -10.54 -15.80
N ALA A 32 -21.44 -10.96 -15.02
CA ALA A 32 -22.60 -10.12 -14.76
C ALA A 32 -22.15 -8.91 -13.89
N PRO A 33 -22.53 -7.67 -14.21
CA PRO A 33 -22.09 -6.47 -13.50
C PRO A 33 -22.81 -6.27 -12.16
N THR A 34 -23.13 -7.34 -11.43
CA THR A 34 -23.88 -7.30 -10.15
C THR A 34 -23.05 -7.75 -8.95
N GLY A 35 -21.76 -8.01 -9.14
CA GLY A 35 -20.83 -8.49 -8.11
C GLY A 35 -19.82 -7.45 -7.65
N CYS A 36 -18.60 -7.92 -7.36
CA CYS A 36 -17.43 -7.15 -6.93
C CYS A 36 -17.25 -5.81 -7.68
N ALA A 37 -17.26 -5.84 -9.02
CA ALA A 37 -17.03 -4.65 -9.86
C ALA A 37 -18.02 -3.51 -9.61
N GLU A 38 -19.29 -3.84 -9.42
CA GLU A 38 -20.35 -2.84 -9.22
C GLU A 38 -20.30 -2.24 -7.82
N ARG A 39 -19.96 -3.04 -6.80
CA ARG A 39 -19.79 -2.53 -5.44
C ARG A 39 -18.59 -1.60 -5.33
N VAL A 40 -17.48 -1.93 -5.98
CA VAL A 40 -16.33 -1.03 -6.09
C VAL A 40 -16.70 0.25 -6.85
N ARG A 41 -17.46 0.14 -7.95
CA ARG A 41 -17.94 1.31 -8.70
C ARG A 41 -18.84 2.21 -7.83
N ILE A 42 -19.71 1.64 -7.00
CA ILE A 42 -20.56 2.41 -6.09
C ILE A 42 -19.71 3.10 -5.03
N ALA A 43 -18.76 2.37 -4.41
CA ALA A 43 -17.83 2.93 -3.44
C ALA A 43 -16.99 4.08 -4.01
N SER A 44 -16.58 3.99 -5.29
CA SER A 44 -15.79 5.04 -5.97
C SER A 44 -16.50 6.39 -6.09
N ARG A 45 -17.84 6.39 -5.95
CA ARG A 45 -18.67 7.58 -6.09
C ARG A 45 -19.10 8.17 -4.74
N ALA A 46 -18.76 7.51 -3.63
CA ALA A 46 -19.02 8.04 -2.31
C ALA A 46 -18.15 9.28 -2.06
N ILE A 47 -18.78 10.32 -1.51
CA ILE A 47 -18.13 11.60 -1.21
C ILE A 47 -17.62 11.59 0.24
N GLU A 48 -18.39 11.01 1.15
CA GLU A 48 -18.04 10.90 2.56
C GLU A 48 -17.08 9.71 2.79
N PRO A 49 -15.93 9.92 3.46
CA PRO A 49 -14.94 8.86 3.67
C PRO A 49 -15.49 7.63 4.41
N ASP A 50 -16.33 7.84 5.42
CA ASP A 50 -16.90 6.74 6.21
C ASP A 50 -17.85 5.86 5.37
N ASP A 51 -18.62 6.49 4.48
CA ASP A 51 -19.47 5.76 3.54
C ASP A 51 -18.67 5.01 2.50
N GLN A 52 -17.56 5.60 2.03
CA GLN A 52 -16.66 4.96 1.09
C GLN A 52 -16.03 3.69 1.69
N VAL A 53 -15.56 3.74 2.94
CA VAL A 53 -15.01 2.58 3.64
C VAL A 53 -16.06 1.48 3.80
N ARG A 54 -17.27 1.83 4.26
CA ARG A 54 -18.37 0.86 4.41
C ARG A 54 -18.74 0.19 3.08
N LEU A 55 -18.78 0.96 1.99
CA LEU A 55 -19.09 0.41 0.65
C LEU A 55 -17.93 -0.43 0.09
N LEU A 56 -16.69 -0.14 0.47
CA LEU A 56 -15.53 -0.97 0.16
C LEU A 56 -15.53 -2.29 0.94
N ASP A 57 -16.04 -2.30 2.17
CA ASP A 57 -16.26 -3.54 2.92
C ASP A 57 -17.30 -4.43 2.26
N ASP A 58 -18.41 -3.84 1.82
CA ASP A 58 -19.41 -4.53 1.04
C ASP A 58 -18.83 -5.09 -0.27
N ALA A 59 -17.88 -4.37 -0.87
CA ALA A 59 -17.15 -4.84 -2.04
C ALA A 59 -16.19 -5.99 -1.68
N LEU A 60 -15.44 -5.90 -0.58
CA LEU A 60 -14.54 -6.96 -0.09
C LEU A 60 -15.27 -8.29 0.10
N LEU A 61 -16.47 -8.23 0.68
CA LEU A 61 -17.33 -9.41 0.86
C LEU A 61 -17.86 -9.99 -0.46
N ALA A 62 -17.95 -9.19 -1.50
CA ALA A 62 -18.45 -9.61 -2.82
C ALA A 62 -17.35 -10.05 -3.79
N CYS A 63 -16.09 -9.74 -3.49
CA CYS A 63 -14.95 -10.15 -4.29
C CYS A 63 -14.45 -11.51 -3.81
N ASN A 64 -14.42 -12.49 -4.72
CA ASN A 64 -14.07 -13.88 -4.39
C ASN A 64 -12.56 -14.08 -4.15
N SER A 65 -11.72 -13.09 -4.45
CA SER A 65 -10.27 -13.14 -4.24
C SER A 65 -9.68 -11.74 -4.04
N TYR A 66 -8.46 -11.69 -3.49
CA TYR A 66 -7.64 -10.49 -3.41
C TYR A 66 -7.41 -9.87 -4.80
N ASP A 67 -6.99 -10.65 -5.78
CA ASP A 67 -6.70 -10.14 -7.14
C ASP A 67 -7.92 -9.57 -7.82
N ALA A 68 -9.10 -10.18 -7.60
CA ALA A 68 -10.36 -9.65 -8.12
C ALA A 68 -10.67 -8.28 -7.50
N PHE A 69 -10.54 -8.14 -6.17
CA PHE A 69 -10.72 -6.85 -5.49
C PHE A 69 -9.71 -5.81 -5.97
N ARG A 70 -8.41 -6.15 -5.99
CA ARG A 70 -7.32 -5.27 -6.43
C ARG A 70 -7.51 -4.79 -7.86
N SER A 71 -7.89 -5.69 -8.77
CA SER A 71 -8.14 -5.38 -10.18
C SER A 71 -9.31 -4.39 -10.35
N GLN A 72 -10.38 -4.53 -9.56
CA GLN A 72 -11.53 -3.62 -9.65
C GLN A 72 -11.24 -2.26 -9.02
N VAL A 73 -10.57 -2.23 -7.87
CA VAL A 73 -10.20 -0.98 -7.17
C VAL A 73 -9.19 -0.18 -7.97
N GLY A 74 -8.22 -0.84 -8.61
CA GLY A 74 -7.21 -0.19 -9.47
C GLY A 74 -7.78 0.57 -10.67
N ARG A 75 -9.07 0.37 -11.01
CA ARG A 75 -9.77 1.14 -12.05
C ARG A 75 -10.19 2.54 -11.59
N TYR A 76 -10.12 2.84 -10.30
CA TYR A 76 -10.57 4.10 -9.69
C TYR A 76 -9.45 4.74 -8.84
N PRO A 77 -8.49 5.44 -9.45
CA PRO A 77 -7.42 6.12 -8.71
C PRO A 77 -8.00 7.09 -7.67
N GLY A 78 -7.52 7.03 -6.43
CA GLY A 78 -7.91 7.93 -5.35
C GLY A 78 -9.11 7.51 -4.50
N ILE A 79 -9.76 6.38 -4.80
CA ILE A 79 -10.91 5.83 -4.03
C ILE A 79 -10.60 5.54 -2.55
N ILE A 80 -9.33 5.36 -2.18
CA ILE A 80 -8.95 4.92 -0.83
C ILE A 80 -7.96 5.89 -0.16
N GLY A 81 -7.46 6.89 -0.89
CA GLY A 81 -6.41 7.81 -0.42
C GLY A 81 -5.03 7.17 -0.21
N TYR A 82 -4.96 5.84 -0.13
CA TYR A 82 -3.77 5.00 -0.02
C TYR A 82 -3.75 3.94 -1.13
N ASP A 83 -2.65 3.21 -1.25
CA ASP A 83 -2.63 1.99 -2.06
C ASP A 83 -3.50 0.89 -1.42
N VAL A 84 -3.86 -0.10 -2.24
CA VAL A 84 -4.81 -1.16 -1.86
C VAL A 84 -4.26 -2.06 -0.75
N GLU A 85 -2.94 -2.23 -0.68
CA GLU A 85 -2.28 -3.08 0.31
C GLU A 85 -2.33 -2.42 1.69
N THR A 86 -1.89 -1.16 1.77
CA THR A 86 -2.00 -0.34 2.99
C THR A 86 -3.44 -0.28 3.51
N PHE A 87 -4.42 -0.13 2.61
CA PHE A 87 -5.83 -0.15 3.01
C PHE A 87 -6.27 -1.46 3.62
N LEU A 88 -5.91 -2.58 3.01
CA LEU A 88 -6.27 -3.90 3.51
C LEU A 88 -5.56 -4.21 4.82
N GLU A 89 -4.30 -3.84 4.99
CA GLU A 89 -3.59 -3.98 6.28
C GLU A 89 -4.32 -3.24 7.40
N LEU A 90 -4.63 -1.96 7.17
CA LEU A 90 -5.35 -1.14 8.15
C LEU A 90 -6.76 -1.67 8.40
N ARG A 91 -7.47 -2.08 7.35
CA ARG A 91 -8.87 -2.53 7.46
C ARG A 91 -8.97 -3.91 8.12
N CYS A 92 -8.14 -4.86 7.73
CA CYS A 92 -8.17 -6.22 8.23
C CYS A 92 -7.69 -6.32 9.69
N VAL A 93 -6.84 -5.40 10.16
CA VAL A 93 -6.40 -5.32 11.57
C VAL A 93 -7.41 -4.56 12.45
N ARG A 94 -8.07 -3.52 11.92
CA ARG A 94 -8.93 -2.62 12.70
C ARG A 94 -10.43 -2.91 12.58
N SER A 95 -10.84 -3.87 11.77
CA SER A 95 -12.27 -4.21 11.60
C SER A 95 -12.76 -5.07 12.77
N ASP A 96 -13.75 -4.56 13.50
CA ASP A 96 -14.48 -5.35 14.51
C ASP A 96 -15.46 -6.37 13.89
N ASP A 97 -15.69 -6.30 12.57
CA ASP A 97 -16.50 -7.28 11.84
C ASP A 97 -15.66 -8.50 11.43
N GLU A 98 -15.90 -9.64 12.10
CA GLU A 98 -15.25 -10.93 11.83
C GLU A 98 -15.43 -11.41 10.38
N ARG A 99 -16.50 -10.99 9.70
CA ARG A 99 -16.75 -11.35 8.30
C ARG A 99 -15.71 -10.72 7.37
N ILE A 100 -15.20 -9.54 7.72
CA ILE A 100 -14.14 -8.86 6.97
C ILE A 100 -12.81 -9.57 7.18
N GLY A 101 -12.47 -9.89 8.44
CA GLY A 101 -11.23 -10.62 8.76
C GLY A 101 -11.11 -11.99 8.09
N THR A 102 -12.22 -12.64 7.76
CA THR A 102 -12.25 -13.95 7.09
C THR A 102 -12.29 -13.88 5.55
N THR A 103 -12.32 -12.68 4.96
CA THR A 103 -12.32 -12.51 3.49
C THR A 103 -11.05 -13.08 2.85
N ALA A 104 -11.13 -13.41 1.57
CA ALA A 104 -9.96 -13.84 0.80
C ALA A 104 -8.88 -12.75 0.73
N ALA A 105 -9.28 -11.48 0.69
CA ALA A 105 -8.37 -10.33 0.72
C ALA A 105 -7.64 -10.21 2.06
N CYS A 106 -8.36 -10.26 3.20
CA CYS A 106 -7.72 -10.19 4.51
C CYS A 106 -6.82 -11.40 4.80
N ARG A 107 -7.21 -12.60 4.38
CA ARG A 107 -6.33 -13.78 4.51
C ARG A 107 -5.08 -13.71 3.65
N ALA A 108 -5.14 -13.07 2.49
CA ALA A 108 -3.99 -12.90 1.61
C ALA A 108 -2.98 -11.87 2.13
N VAL A 109 -3.45 -10.86 2.87
CA VAL A 109 -2.60 -9.81 3.47
C VAL A 109 -2.08 -10.19 4.86
N VAL A 110 -2.85 -10.98 5.63
CA VAL A 110 -2.42 -11.51 6.94
C VAL A 110 -1.54 -12.76 6.80
N ALA A 111 -1.63 -13.50 5.70
CA ALA A 111 -0.63 -14.49 5.36
C ALA A 111 0.62 -13.77 4.83
N PRO A 112 1.82 -14.02 5.38
CA PRO A 112 3.03 -13.45 4.81
C PRO A 112 3.13 -13.86 3.34
N PRO A 113 3.42 -12.93 2.40
CA PRO A 113 3.45 -13.23 0.99
C PRO A 113 4.40 -14.41 0.72
N THR A 114 3.88 -15.49 0.12
CA THR A 114 4.67 -16.68 -0.25
C THR A 114 5.38 -16.53 -1.58
N THR A 115 5.06 -15.46 -2.32
CA THR A 115 5.77 -15.07 -3.53
C THR A 115 6.77 -14.00 -3.12
N PRO A 116 8.09 -14.26 -3.19
CA PRO A 116 9.07 -13.20 -3.09
C PRO A 116 8.69 -12.14 -4.13
N PRO A 117 8.66 -10.83 -3.80
CA PRO A 117 8.50 -9.82 -4.81
C PRO A 117 9.51 -10.09 -5.93
N PRO A 118 9.18 -9.83 -7.20
CA PRO A 118 10.19 -9.88 -8.24
C PRO A 118 11.36 -9.04 -7.73
N SER A 119 12.54 -9.63 -7.65
CA SER A 119 13.77 -8.91 -7.37
C SER A 119 14.01 -8.00 -8.57
N ALA A 120 13.29 -6.88 -8.63
CA ALA A 120 13.93 -5.67 -9.08
C ALA A 120 15.14 -5.56 -8.16
N GLU A 121 16.34 -5.70 -8.71
CA GLU A 121 17.52 -5.14 -8.08
C GLU A 121 17.23 -3.63 -8.04
N ILE A 122 16.46 -3.21 -7.05
CA ILE A 122 16.26 -1.80 -6.75
C ILE A 122 17.64 -1.39 -6.27
N GLU A 123 18.33 -0.66 -7.13
CA GLU A 123 19.60 -0.11 -6.76
C GLU A 123 19.35 0.82 -5.56
N LEU A 124 19.82 0.40 -4.38
CA LEU A 124 19.64 1.17 -3.16
C LEU A 124 20.47 2.44 -3.30
N VAL A 125 19.78 3.57 -3.39
CA VAL A 125 20.38 4.90 -3.51
C VAL A 125 19.71 5.80 -2.49
N PHE A 126 20.51 6.32 -1.57
CA PHE A 126 20.10 7.37 -0.68
C PHE A 126 20.57 8.72 -1.21
N VAL A 127 19.67 9.69 -1.28
CA VAL A 127 19.99 11.05 -1.75
C VAL A 127 20.07 11.98 -0.55
N GLY A 128 21.26 12.58 -0.34
CA GLY A 128 21.53 13.45 0.78
C GLY A 128 22.07 14.81 0.35
N ASP A 129 21.85 15.82 1.20
CA ASP A 129 22.41 17.16 1.03
C ASP A 129 23.65 17.32 1.90
N THR A 130 24.74 17.80 1.32
CA THR A 130 25.98 18.10 2.02
C THR A 130 25.90 19.43 2.76
N VAL A 131 26.88 19.70 3.63
CA VAL A 131 27.00 20.98 4.34
C VAL A 131 27.18 22.16 3.37
N ASP A 132 27.89 21.98 2.26
CA ASP A 132 28.05 23.00 1.21
C ASP A 132 26.84 23.10 0.25
N GLY A 133 25.76 22.38 0.52
CA GLY A 133 24.49 22.49 -0.21
C GLY A 133 24.44 21.73 -1.54
N ARG A 134 25.44 20.89 -1.83
CA ARG A 134 25.37 19.95 -2.96
C ARG A 134 24.47 18.77 -2.59
N ARG A 135 23.83 18.20 -3.60
CA ARG A 135 23.09 16.95 -3.48
C ARG A 135 23.92 15.81 -4.04
N ILE A 136 24.07 14.74 -3.27
CA ILE A 136 24.84 13.56 -3.67
C ILE A 136 24.02 12.28 -3.51
N GLU A 137 24.41 11.26 -4.26
CA GLU A 137 23.90 9.90 -4.13
C GLU A 137 24.88 9.07 -3.30
N ILE A 138 24.34 8.38 -2.30
CA ILE A 138 25.07 7.45 -1.44
C ILE A 138 24.55 6.05 -1.76
N ARG A 139 25.47 5.13 -2.04
CA ARG A 139 25.19 3.74 -2.37
C ARG A 139 25.77 2.84 -1.26
N PRO A 140 25.19 1.66 -1.00
CA PRO A 140 25.75 0.71 -0.05
C PRO A 140 27.20 0.37 -0.39
N SER A 141 28.05 0.39 0.64
CA SER A 141 29.45 -0.03 0.53
C SER A 141 29.90 -0.69 1.84
N ALA A 142 31.11 -1.24 1.87
CA ALA A 142 31.66 -1.80 3.10
C ALA A 142 31.78 -0.75 4.23
N ASP A 143 32.00 0.51 3.86
CA ASP A 143 32.18 1.63 4.80
C ASP A 143 30.85 2.34 5.12
N VAL A 144 29.81 2.11 4.32
CA VAL A 144 28.47 2.70 4.49
C VAL A 144 27.41 1.60 4.43
N PRO A 145 27.15 0.91 5.55
CA PRO A 145 26.07 -0.07 5.62
C PRO A 145 24.71 0.61 5.53
N PHE A 146 23.75 -0.06 4.92
CA PHE A 146 22.35 0.36 4.82
C PHE A 146 21.48 -0.50 5.73
N GLU A 147 20.46 0.12 6.32
CA GLU A 147 19.37 -0.53 7.04
C GLU A 147 18.07 -0.23 6.28
N GLY A 148 17.59 -1.22 5.52
CA GLY A 148 16.54 -0.99 4.53
C GLY A 148 17.03 -0.06 3.42
N ASP A 149 16.33 1.06 3.23
CA ASP A 149 16.57 2.00 2.12
C ASP A 149 17.47 3.21 2.50
N ILE A 150 17.94 3.27 3.74
CA ILE A 150 18.75 4.39 4.26
C ILE A 150 20.09 3.92 4.83
N PRO A 151 21.14 4.77 4.83
CA PRO A 151 22.37 4.46 5.53
C PRO A 151 22.11 4.25 7.03
N ALA A 152 22.73 3.24 7.64
CA ALA A 152 22.54 2.92 9.05
C ALA A 152 22.83 4.12 9.98
N THR A 153 23.78 4.97 9.61
CA THR A 153 24.11 6.21 10.34
C THR A 153 22.94 7.20 10.40
N VAL A 154 22.07 7.24 9.38
CA VAL A 154 20.88 8.10 9.35
C VAL A 154 19.89 7.65 10.42
N GLN A 155 19.63 6.34 10.52
CA GLN A 155 18.78 5.74 11.55
C GLN A 155 19.41 5.90 12.95
N GLN A 156 20.70 5.57 13.08
CA GLN A 156 21.45 5.71 14.33
C GLN A 156 21.37 7.13 14.90
N THR A 157 21.38 8.16 14.06
CA THR A 157 21.27 9.56 14.51
C THR A 157 19.91 9.83 15.16
N VAL A 158 18.84 9.22 14.64
CA VAL A 158 17.49 9.31 15.24
C VAL A 158 17.43 8.52 16.54
N ASP A 159 18.04 7.34 16.59
CA ASP A 159 18.10 6.53 17.81
C ASP A 159 18.85 7.27 18.93
N ILE A 160 19.99 7.90 18.60
CA ILE A 160 20.74 8.78 19.51
C ILE A 160 19.87 9.94 20.01
N ALA A 161 19.06 10.53 19.14
CA ALA A 161 18.14 11.61 19.54
C ALA A 161 17.13 11.14 20.59
N VAL A 162 16.63 9.91 20.48
CA VAL A 162 15.71 9.31 21.44
C VAL A 162 16.41 8.94 22.75
N GLU A 163 17.60 8.33 22.68
CA GLU A 163 18.30 7.78 23.84
C GLU A 163 19.10 8.83 24.62
N SER A 164 19.76 9.74 23.90
CA SER A 164 20.75 10.68 24.46
C SER A 164 20.37 12.15 24.25
N GLY A 165 19.31 12.44 23.50
CA GLY A 165 18.82 13.80 23.28
C GLY A 165 19.84 14.71 22.60
N CYS A 166 19.75 16.01 22.88
CA CYS A 166 20.61 17.03 22.25
C CYS A 166 22.11 16.75 22.36
N PRO A 167 22.68 16.42 23.52
CA PRO A 167 24.13 16.18 23.63
C PRO A 167 24.63 15.10 22.67
N GLY A 168 23.93 13.97 22.57
CA GLY A 168 24.34 12.87 21.72
C GLY A 168 24.26 13.21 20.23
N VAL A 169 23.19 13.87 19.79
CA VAL A 169 23.04 14.26 18.37
C VAL A 169 24.10 15.27 17.96
N LEU A 170 24.42 16.23 18.84
CA LEU A 170 25.46 17.23 18.57
C LEU A 170 26.87 16.62 18.57
N GLU A 171 27.16 15.70 19.48
CA GLU A 171 28.41 14.95 19.46
C GLU A 171 28.56 14.15 18.15
N GLN A 172 27.51 13.44 17.74
CA GLN A 172 27.49 12.70 16.48
C GLN A 172 27.70 13.63 15.27
N ARG A 173 27.03 14.79 15.26
CA ARG A 173 27.24 15.82 14.24
C ARG A 173 28.71 16.23 14.15
N ASP A 174 29.33 16.53 15.29
CA ASP A 174 30.70 17.05 15.35
C ASP A 174 31.73 15.98 14.96
N ILE A 175 31.48 14.71 15.28
CA ILE A 175 32.26 13.57 14.79
C ILE A 175 32.24 13.54 13.27
N TRP A 176 31.08 13.69 12.62
CA TRP A 176 31.00 13.67 11.16
C TRP A 176 31.59 14.93 10.51
N LEU A 177 31.43 16.10 11.12
CA LEU A 177 32.06 17.34 10.66
C LEU A 177 33.58 17.23 10.58
N ALA A 178 34.21 16.59 11.57
CA ALA A 178 35.66 16.40 11.61
C ALA A 178 36.20 15.56 10.43
N ARG A 179 35.33 14.80 9.76
CA ARG A 179 35.68 13.85 8.71
C ARG A 179 35.42 14.35 7.29
N ILE A 180 34.84 15.55 7.12
CA ILE A 180 34.53 16.11 5.80
C ILE A 180 35.77 16.28 4.91
N GLY A 181 36.95 16.47 5.52
CA GLY A 181 38.22 16.56 4.77
C GLY A 181 38.80 15.22 4.31
N GLU A 182 38.19 14.08 4.67
CA GLU A 182 38.69 12.76 4.28
C GLU A 182 38.41 12.49 2.79
N PRO A 183 39.40 12.05 1.99
CA PRO A 183 39.24 11.90 0.53
C PRO A 183 38.13 10.91 0.11
N ASP A 184 37.94 9.84 0.88
CA ASP A 184 37.09 8.71 0.47
C ASP A 184 35.65 8.83 0.99
N ILE A 185 35.44 9.54 2.11
CA ILE A 185 34.16 9.62 2.80
C ILE A 185 33.71 11.04 3.09
N GLY A 186 34.48 12.06 2.72
CA GLY A 186 34.22 13.46 3.10
C GLY A 186 32.84 13.97 2.67
N ASP A 187 32.41 13.64 1.45
CA ASP A 187 31.08 13.99 0.93
C ASP A 187 29.95 13.27 1.72
N ILE A 188 30.15 11.99 2.03
CA ILE A 188 29.19 11.19 2.83
C ILE A 188 29.13 11.71 4.28
N ALA A 189 30.28 11.99 4.89
CA ALA A 189 30.38 12.57 6.22
C ALA A 189 29.69 13.94 6.28
N SER A 190 29.81 14.73 5.21
CA SER A 190 29.11 16.02 5.07
C SER A 190 27.58 15.83 5.10
N VAL A 191 27.06 14.81 4.41
CA VAL A 191 25.63 14.46 4.48
C VAL A 191 25.21 14.02 5.89
N PHE A 192 25.98 13.18 6.56
CA PHE A 192 25.66 12.71 7.92
C PHE A 192 25.72 13.84 8.96
N ALA A 193 26.69 14.75 8.84
CA ALA A 193 26.75 15.95 9.66
C ALA A 193 25.52 16.85 9.43
N ARG A 194 25.13 17.09 8.17
CA ARG A 194 23.93 17.84 7.82
C ARG A 194 22.66 17.19 8.39
N HIS A 195 22.55 15.86 8.29
CA HIS A 195 21.42 15.12 8.85
C HIS A 195 21.33 15.28 10.37
N ALA A 196 22.45 15.12 11.09
CA ALA A 196 22.49 15.31 12.54
C ALA A 196 22.14 16.74 12.95
N GLN A 197 22.58 17.75 12.21
CA GLN A 197 22.12 19.14 12.40
C GLN A 197 20.60 19.27 12.28
N ASN A 198 20.00 18.68 11.24
CA ASN A 198 18.57 18.75 11.00
C ASN A 198 17.78 18.03 12.11
N VAL A 199 18.25 16.88 12.56
CA VAL A 199 17.66 16.15 13.70
C VAL A 199 17.76 16.97 14.98
N ALA A 200 18.91 17.59 15.26
CA ALA A 200 19.09 18.46 16.43
C ALA A 200 18.09 19.63 16.42
N VAL A 201 17.92 20.31 15.29
CA VAL A 201 16.91 21.37 15.13
C VAL A 201 15.50 20.82 15.32
N TYR A 202 15.19 19.66 14.74
CA TYR A 202 13.88 19.03 14.83
C TYR A 202 13.46 18.71 16.26
N ILE A 203 14.37 18.17 17.08
CA ILE A 203 14.09 17.84 18.49
C ILE A 203 14.17 19.07 19.43
N GLY A 204 14.39 20.27 18.89
CA GLY A 204 14.38 21.52 19.65
C GLY A 204 15.70 21.88 20.33
N CYS A 205 16.84 21.34 19.86
CA CYS A 205 18.15 21.83 20.26
C CYS A 205 18.44 23.19 19.63
N GLU A 206 19.45 23.90 20.16
CA GLU A 206 19.97 25.15 19.61
C GLU A 206 21.41 24.94 19.07
N PRO A 207 21.60 24.15 18.00
CA PRO A 207 22.92 23.97 17.39
C PRO A 207 23.40 25.24 16.69
N ASP A 208 24.71 25.49 16.75
CA ASP A 208 25.36 26.40 15.81
C ASP A 208 25.07 25.93 14.36
N PRO A 209 24.63 26.81 13.45
CA PRO A 209 24.40 26.46 12.06
C PRO A 209 25.69 25.99 11.38
N ILE A 210 25.58 24.90 10.63
CA ILE A 210 26.64 24.44 9.72
C ILE A 210 26.20 24.73 8.27
N GLY A 211 27.07 25.35 7.46
CA GLY A 211 26.76 25.73 6.07
C GLY A 211 26.60 27.23 5.89
#